data_AF-A0A1M5VPS7-F1
#
_entry.id   AF-A0A1M5VPS7-F1
#
_cell.length_a   1.000
_cell.length_b   1.000
_cell.length_c   1.000
_cell.angle_alpha   90.00
_cell.angle_beta   90.00
_cell.angle_gamma   90.00
#
_symmetry.space_group_name_H-M   'P 1'
#
loop_
_entity.id
_entity.type
_entity.pdbx_description
1 polymer ?
#
loop_
_entity_poly.entity_id
_entity_poly.type
_entity_poly.pdbx_seq_one_letter_code
_entity_poly.pdbx_strand_id
1 'polypeptide(L)'
;MKSITCILFLFSLISYSQNEDQLIEDNCNCVKTIEKNISLEQKRKLIMDCSLNAFKENRLYTEKVVKEFTGKNSVNGYDVFNYLQEVFDYTMTNNCSEYKDLMAEILGATSINPTVKEIGLKVCSELSQDFSEEEANTIIEKLTKEKGQKLIKLYGPNFKENYKNELNLFLFYNCEVYRLNTNK
;
A
#
# COMPACT_ATOMS: atom_id res chain seq x y z
N MET A 1 -22.46 -37.84 -52.31
CA MET A 1 -23.11 -36.78 -51.50
C MET A 1 -23.27 -37.25 -50.07
N LYS A 2 -22.48 -36.68 -49.15
CA LYS A 2 -22.76 -36.45 -47.72
C LYS A 2 -21.64 -35.53 -47.21
N SER A 3 -22.03 -34.30 -46.87
CA SER A 3 -21.33 -33.20 -46.15
C SER A 3 -20.03 -33.58 -45.45
N ILE A 4 -18.86 -32.93 -45.64
CA ILE A 4 -18.51 -31.50 -45.47
C ILE A 4 -19.27 -30.82 -44.32
N THR A 5 -18.66 -30.77 -43.13
CA THR A 5 -18.08 -29.51 -42.63
C THR A 5 -17.10 -29.81 -41.48
N CYS A 6 -15.81 -29.54 -41.71
CA CYS A 6 -14.86 -29.22 -40.66
C CYS A 6 -15.30 -27.88 -40.05
N ILE A 7 -15.63 -27.85 -38.76
CA ILE A 7 -15.66 -26.60 -38.00
C ILE A 7 -14.43 -26.63 -37.08
N LEU A 8 -13.33 -26.16 -37.64
CA LEU A 8 -12.31 -25.43 -36.89
C LEU A 8 -12.88 -24.03 -36.61
N PHE A 9 -12.67 -23.55 -35.39
CA PHE A 9 -12.29 -22.18 -35.01
C PHE A 9 -12.99 -21.73 -33.71
N LEU A 10 -12.12 -21.45 -32.73
CA LEU A 10 -12.24 -20.37 -31.74
C LEU A 10 -13.37 -20.49 -30.72
N PHE A 11 -13.21 -21.39 -29.75
CA PHE A 11 -13.36 -20.87 -28.39
C PHE A 11 -12.07 -20.12 -28.08
N SER A 12 -12.14 -18.83 -28.42
CA SER A 12 -11.32 -17.75 -27.94
C SER A 12 -10.52 -18.13 -26.70
N LEU A 13 -9.26 -18.53 -26.91
CA LEU A 13 -8.19 -18.10 -26.04
C LEU A 13 -8.23 -16.58 -26.10
N ILE A 14 -9.10 -15.97 -25.30
CA ILE A 14 -8.81 -14.64 -24.81
C ILE A 14 -7.68 -14.88 -23.81
N SER A 15 -6.49 -15.13 -24.36
CA SER A 15 -5.25 -14.83 -23.68
C SER A 15 -5.23 -13.32 -23.55
N TYR A 16 -6.06 -12.80 -22.64
CA TYR A 16 -5.88 -11.46 -22.12
C TYR A 16 -4.43 -11.44 -21.67
N SER A 17 -3.62 -10.61 -22.32
CA SER A 17 -2.28 -10.34 -21.84
C SER A 17 -2.45 -9.74 -20.45
N GLN A 18 -2.19 -10.56 -19.44
CA GLN A 18 -2.18 -10.16 -18.05
C GLN A 18 -1.03 -9.16 -17.88
N ASN A 19 -1.34 -7.97 -17.40
CA ASN A 19 -0.38 -6.89 -17.16
C ASN A 19 -0.57 -6.36 -15.73
N GLU A 20 0.32 -5.45 -15.32
CA GLU A 20 0.29 -4.84 -13.99
C GLU A 20 -1.06 -4.18 -13.69
N ASP A 21 -1.61 -3.47 -14.67
CA ASP A 21 -2.84 -2.70 -14.53
C ASP A 21 -4.03 -3.61 -14.14
N GLN A 22 -4.16 -4.77 -14.77
CA GLN A 22 -5.22 -5.73 -14.44
C GLN A 22 -5.04 -6.31 -13.02
N LEU A 23 -3.81 -6.64 -12.62
CA LEU A 23 -3.51 -7.13 -11.28
C LEU A 23 -3.89 -6.08 -10.21
N ILE A 24 -3.59 -4.81 -10.46
CA ILE A 24 -3.94 -3.68 -9.58
C ILE A 24 -5.46 -3.51 -9.52
N GLU A 25 -6.13 -3.53 -10.67
CA GLU A 25 -7.57 -3.35 -10.78
C GLU A 25 -8.34 -4.46 -10.04
N ASP A 26 -7.99 -5.73 -10.28
CA ASP A 26 -8.64 -6.89 -9.64
C ASP A 26 -8.50 -6.83 -8.11
N ASN A 27 -7.30 -6.49 -7.63
CA ASN A 27 -7.03 -6.33 -6.20
C ASN A 27 -7.88 -5.17 -5.62
N CYS A 28 -7.87 -4.02 -6.28
CA CYS A 28 -8.60 -2.86 -5.82
C CYS A 28 -10.12 -3.10 -5.78
N ASN A 29 -10.66 -3.73 -6.82
CA ASN A 29 -12.07 -4.08 -6.90
C ASN A 29 -12.48 -5.03 -5.78
N CYS A 30 -11.64 -6.02 -5.44
CA CYS A 30 -11.89 -6.89 -4.30
C CYS A 30 -11.88 -6.12 -2.98
N VAL A 31 -10.87 -5.27 -2.76
CA VAL A 31 -10.68 -4.54 -1.50
C VAL A 31 -11.82 -3.56 -1.23
N LYS A 32 -12.38 -2.94 -2.26
CA LYS A 32 -13.58 -2.08 -2.15
C LYS A 32 -14.81 -2.79 -1.56
N THR A 33 -14.87 -4.12 -1.65
CA THR A 33 -15.98 -4.92 -1.11
C THR A 33 -15.81 -5.30 0.36
N ILE A 34 -14.62 -5.06 0.95
CA ILE A 34 -14.36 -5.40 2.36
C ILE A 34 -15.17 -4.50 3.29
N GLU A 35 -15.93 -5.12 4.20
CA GLU A 35 -16.66 -4.39 5.23
C GLU A 35 -15.72 -3.61 6.17
N LYS A 36 -16.07 -2.35 6.48
CA LYS A 36 -15.23 -1.48 7.31
C LYS A 36 -15.33 -1.77 8.82
N ASN A 37 -16.43 -2.37 9.26
CA ASN A 37 -16.77 -2.59 10.67
C ASN A 37 -16.42 -4.02 11.15
N ILE A 38 -15.23 -4.51 10.76
CA ILE A 38 -14.70 -5.81 11.17
C ILE A 38 -13.36 -5.63 11.91
N SER A 39 -12.87 -6.66 12.58
CA SER A 39 -11.62 -6.57 13.34
C SER A 39 -10.40 -6.34 12.43
N LEU A 40 -9.32 -5.78 12.97
CA LEU A 40 -8.07 -5.57 12.22
C LEU A 40 -7.49 -6.89 11.67
N GLU A 41 -7.63 -7.98 12.43
CA GLU A 41 -7.20 -9.31 11.99
C GLU A 41 -8.01 -9.80 10.78
N GLN A 42 -9.34 -9.58 10.80
CA GLN A 42 -10.21 -9.91 9.67
C GLN A 42 -9.90 -9.04 8.45
N LYS A 43 -9.68 -7.73 8.62
CA LYS A 43 -9.25 -6.83 7.53
C LYS A 43 -7.97 -7.32 6.89
N ARG A 44 -6.96 -7.65 7.71
CA ARG A 44 -5.67 -8.19 7.24
C ARG A 44 -5.86 -9.45 6.41
N LYS A 45 -6.64 -10.40 6.92
CA LYS A 45 -6.91 -11.65 6.20
C LYS A 45 -7.60 -11.40 4.86
N LEU A 46 -8.65 -10.60 4.83
CA LEU A 46 -9.40 -10.32 3.60
C LEU A 46 -8.57 -9.59 2.54
N ILE A 47 -7.73 -8.64 2.97
CA ILE A 47 -6.78 -7.98 2.07
C ILE A 47 -5.76 -8.98 1.50
N MET A 48 -5.22 -9.85 2.34
CA MET A 48 -4.30 -10.91 1.89
C MET A 48 -5.00 -11.85 0.90
N ASP A 49 -6.25 -12.23 1.17
CA ASP A 49 -7.05 -13.09 0.29
C ASP A 49 -7.36 -12.42 -1.05
N CYS A 50 -7.79 -11.15 -1.05
CA CYS A 50 -7.99 -10.35 -2.27
C CYS A 50 -6.74 -10.33 -3.14
N SER A 51 -5.60 -10.15 -2.49
CA SER A 51 -4.33 -10.06 -3.19
C SER A 51 -3.91 -11.40 -3.75
N LEU A 52 -3.96 -12.47 -2.94
CA LEU A 52 -3.70 -13.84 -3.37
C LEU A 52 -4.58 -14.28 -4.54
N ASN A 53 -5.84 -13.85 -4.59
CA ASN A 53 -6.73 -14.17 -5.70
C ASN A 53 -6.34 -13.40 -6.97
N ALA A 54 -6.09 -12.09 -6.88
CA ALA A 54 -5.58 -11.31 -8.00
C ALA A 54 -4.26 -11.90 -8.56
N PHE A 55 -3.36 -12.43 -7.70
CA PHE A 55 -2.16 -13.15 -8.13
C PHE A 55 -2.42 -14.48 -8.83
N LYS A 56 -3.38 -15.27 -8.35
CA LYS A 56 -3.72 -16.56 -8.99
C LYS A 56 -4.27 -16.34 -10.39
N GLU A 57 -5.09 -15.30 -10.54
CA GLU A 57 -5.66 -14.92 -11.83
C GLU A 57 -4.54 -14.48 -12.78
N ASN A 58 -3.53 -13.74 -12.31
CA ASN A 58 -2.45 -13.17 -13.12
C ASN A 58 -1.12 -13.96 -13.11
N ARG A 59 -1.15 -15.29 -12.91
CA ARG A 59 0.01 -16.12 -12.54
C ARG A 59 1.26 -15.95 -13.41
N LEU A 60 1.13 -15.86 -14.74
CA LEU A 60 2.29 -15.74 -15.64
C LEU A 60 2.99 -14.38 -15.49
N TYR A 61 2.20 -13.31 -15.41
CA TYR A 61 2.72 -11.97 -15.14
C TYR A 61 3.32 -11.89 -13.74
N THR A 62 2.60 -12.39 -12.73
CA THR A 62 3.04 -12.43 -11.33
C THR A 62 4.36 -13.15 -11.15
N GLU A 63 4.53 -14.33 -11.76
CA GLU A 63 5.77 -15.08 -11.62
C GLU A 63 6.95 -14.29 -12.21
N LYS A 64 6.76 -13.55 -13.30
CA LYS A 64 7.78 -12.68 -13.87
C LYS A 64 8.17 -11.57 -12.88
N VAL A 65 7.21 -10.78 -12.41
CA VAL A 65 7.49 -9.63 -11.53
C VAL A 65 8.03 -10.04 -10.16
N VAL A 66 7.57 -11.15 -9.58
CA VAL A 66 8.10 -11.65 -8.29
C VAL A 66 9.53 -12.18 -8.45
N LYS A 67 9.88 -12.78 -9.60
CA LYS A 67 11.27 -13.16 -9.90
C LYS A 67 12.17 -11.95 -10.06
N GLU A 68 11.70 -10.93 -10.76
CA GLU A 68 12.42 -9.65 -10.91
C GLU A 68 12.64 -9.00 -9.54
N PHE A 69 11.60 -8.96 -8.71
CA PHE A 69 11.66 -8.43 -7.35
C PHE A 69 12.64 -9.19 -6.45
N THR A 70 12.55 -10.52 -6.42
CA THR A 70 13.36 -11.34 -5.50
C THR A 70 14.74 -11.70 -6.04
N GLY A 71 15.00 -11.49 -7.33
CA GLY A 71 16.19 -11.97 -8.04
C GLY A 71 16.27 -13.50 -8.15
N LYS A 72 15.17 -14.23 -7.90
CA LYS A 72 15.15 -15.69 -7.89
C LYS A 72 14.68 -16.27 -9.22
N ASN A 73 15.20 -17.44 -9.59
CA ASN A 73 14.75 -18.17 -10.78
C ASN A 73 13.48 -19.00 -10.54
N SER A 74 13.14 -19.25 -9.28
CA SER A 74 11.91 -19.91 -8.85
C SER A 74 11.28 -19.12 -7.71
N VAL A 75 9.94 -19.10 -7.69
CA VAL A 75 9.14 -18.33 -6.74
C VAL A 75 8.39 -19.30 -5.85
N ASN A 76 8.38 -19.04 -4.54
CA ASN A 76 7.51 -19.73 -3.59
C ASN A 76 6.47 -18.77 -2.98
N GLY A 77 5.54 -19.29 -2.17
CA GLY A 77 4.48 -18.49 -1.57
C GLY A 77 4.94 -17.36 -0.65
N TYR A 78 6.12 -17.49 -0.02
CA TYR A 78 6.72 -16.45 0.82
C TYR A 78 7.27 -15.29 -0.02
N ASP A 79 7.84 -15.60 -1.19
CA ASP A 79 8.32 -14.59 -2.14
C ASP A 79 7.17 -13.73 -2.67
N VAL A 80 6.03 -14.37 -2.96
CA VAL A 80 4.79 -13.66 -3.33
C VAL A 80 4.28 -12.80 -2.18
N PHE A 81 4.35 -13.28 -0.94
CA PHE A 81 3.93 -12.53 0.25
C PHE A 81 4.84 -11.31 0.55
N ASN A 82 6.14 -11.42 0.34
CA ASN A 82 7.06 -10.30 0.51
C ASN A 82 6.94 -9.29 -0.62
N TYR A 83 6.85 -9.77 -1.88
CA TYR A 83 6.54 -8.91 -3.02
C TYR A 83 5.25 -8.14 -2.77
N LEU A 84 4.24 -8.81 -2.21
CA LEU A 84 3.00 -8.19 -1.79
C LEU A 84 3.19 -7.01 -0.84
N GLN A 85 3.98 -7.19 0.22
CA GLN A 85 4.27 -6.13 1.18
C GLN A 85 4.88 -4.90 0.50
N GLU A 86 5.74 -5.10 -0.50
CA GLU A 86 6.45 -4.01 -1.18
C GLU A 86 5.63 -3.39 -2.34
N VAL A 87 4.88 -4.21 -3.07
CA VAL A 87 3.87 -3.78 -4.07
C VAL A 87 2.79 -2.94 -3.43
N PHE A 88 2.44 -3.19 -2.17
CA PHE A 88 1.49 -2.36 -1.44
C PHE A 88 1.98 -0.94 -1.19
N ASP A 89 3.29 -0.74 -1.13
CA ASP A 89 3.91 0.58 -0.94
C ASP A 89 4.06 1.33 -2.28
N TYR A 90 4.26 0.62 -3.40
CA TYR A 90 4.51 1.22 -4.73
C TYR A 90 3.24 1.33 -5.61
N THR A 91 2.44 0.27 -5.67
CA THR A 91 1.54 -0.02 -6.81
C THR A 91 0.12 0.54 -6.64
N MET A 92 -0.27 0.89 -5.41
CA MET A 92 -1.67 1.24 -5.07
C MET A 92 -1.89 2.73 -4.77
N THR A 93 -0.84 3.53 -4.83
CA THR A 93 -0.78 4.83 -4.17
C THR A 93 -1.65 5.91 -4.80
N ASN A 94 -2.07 5.76 -6.06
CA ASN A 94 -2.89 6.77 -6.75
C ASN A 94 -4.27 6.26 -7.22
N ASN A 95 -4.50 4.94 -7.33
CA ASN A 95 -5.72 4.40 -7.95
C ASN A 95 -6.65 3.62 -6.99
N CYS A 96 -6.21 3.31 -5.76
CA CYS A 96 -7.02 2.56 -4.79
C CYS A 96 -6.95 3.11 -3.36
N SER A 97 -7.73 4.16 -3.07
CA SER A 97 -7.78 4.79 -1.73
C SER A 97 -8.20 3.84 -0.61
N GLU A 98 -9.15 2.93 -0.89
CA GLU A 98 -9.72 2.00 0.08
C GLU A 98 -8.66 1.02 0.60
N TYR A 99 -7.76 0.59 -0.28
CA TYR A 99 -6.63 -0.24 0.07
C TYR A 99 -5.70 0.47 1.05
N LYS A 100 -5.29 1.69 0.70
CA LYS A 100 -4.42 2.53 1.50
C LYS A 100 -5.00 2.77 2.90
N ASP A 101 -6.29 3.11 2.97
CA ASP A 101 -6.95 3.38 4.25
C ASP A 101 -6.98 2.13 5.15
N LEU A 102 -7.33 0.98 4.58
CA LEU A 102 -7.34 -0.29 5.34
C LEU A 102 -5.93 -0.72 5.77
N MET A 103 -4.92 -0.53 4.92
CA MET A 103 -3.54 -0.86 5.27
C MET A 103 -2.99 0.09 6.35
N ALA A 104 -3.32 1.38 6.26
CA ALA A 104 -3.00 2.35 7.30
C ALA A 104 -3.63 1.96 8.64
N GLU A 105 -4.85 1.42 8.65
CA GLU A 105 -5.46 0.88 9.87
C GLU A 105 -4.74 -0.38 10.39
N ILE A 106 -4.45 -1.35 9.52
CA ILE A 106 -3.81 -2.63 9.89
C ILE A 106 -2.40 -2.43 10.46
N LEU A 107 -1.66 -1.46 9.93
CA LEU A 107 -0.30 -1.13 10.36
C LEU A 107 -0.28 -0.15 11.53
N GLY A 108 -1.43 0.34 11.98
CA GLY A 108 -1.51 1.36 13.02
C GLY A 108 -1.04 2.75 12.56
N ALA A 109 -0.92 2.95 11.25
CA ALA A 109 -0.53 4.22 10.63
C ALA A 109 -1.64 5.28 10.64
N THR A 110 -2.84 4.98 11.13
CA THR A 110 -3.87 6.00 11.43
C THR A 110 -3.56 6.84 12.67
N SER A 111 -2.52 6.44 13.42
CA SER A 111 -2.10 6.94 14.73
C SER A 111 -3.23 6.98 15.76
N ILE A 112 -3.11 6.16 16.79
CA ILE A 112 -3.98 6.24 17.97
C ILE A 112 -3.68 7.49 18.80
N ASN A 113 -2.52 8.12 18.60
CA ASN A 113 -2.14 9.33 19.29
C ASN A 113 -2.72 10.57 18.58
N PRO A 114 -3.68 11.30 19.20
CA PRO A 114 -4.32 12.43 18.56
C PRO A 114 -3.34 13.59 18.25
N THR A 115 -2.22 13.68 18.97
CA THR A 115 -1.20 14.70 18.72
C THR A 115 -0.36 14.35 17.49
N VAL A 116 0.02 13.08 17.31
CA VAL A 116 0.71 12.64 16.08
C VAL A 116 -0.19 12.80 14.88
N LYS A 117 -1.45 12.38 14.98
CA LYS A 117 -2.44 12.59 13.92
C LYS A 117 -2.59 14.08 13.55
N GLU A 118 -2.67 14.98 14.54
CA GLU A 118 -2.74 16.43 14.29
C GLU A 118 -1.51 16.94 13.53
N ILE A 119 -0.30 16.54 13.97
CA ILE A 119 0.95 16.96 13.35
C ILE A 119 1.07 16.38 11.93
N GLY A 120 0.82 15.09 11.76
CA GLY A 120 0.91 14.42 10.47
C GLY A 120 -0.01 15.02 9.41
N LEU A 121 -1.27 15.32 9.77
CA LEU A 121 -2.20 16.00 8.85
C LEU A 121 -1.71 17.39 8.45
N LYS A 122 -1.13 18.16 9.39
CA LYS A 122 -0.59 19.49 9.10
C LYS A 122 0.63 19.43 8.19
N VAL A 123 1.57 18.53 8.46
CA VAL A 123 2.71 18.27 7.58
C VAL A 123 2.19 17.99 6.16
N CYS A 124 1.22 17.09 6.00
CA CYS A 124 0.67 16.77 4.69
C CYS A 124 0.01 17.94 3.96
N SER A 125 -0.61 18.86 4.69
CA SER A 125 -1.20 20.05 4.09
C SER A 125 -0.17 21.12 3.72
N GLU A 126 1.01 21.11 4.35
CA GLU A 126 2.07 22.11 4.15
C GLU A 126 3.12 21.65 3.12
N LEU A 127 3.24 20.34 2.86
CA LEU A 127 4.17 19.82 1.86
C LEU A 127 3.72 20.13 0.44
N SER A 128 4.64 20.70 -0.35
CA SER A 128 4.48 20.86 -1.80
C SER A 128 4.92 19.60 -2.55
N GLN A 129 4.46 19.41 -3.80
CA GLN A 129 4.82 18.22 -4.59
C GLN A 129 6.33 18.01 -4.76
N ASP A 130 7.10 19.08 -4.80
CA ASP A 130 8.56 19.08 -5.03
C ASP A 130 9.36 19.42 -3.76
N PHE A 131 8.81 19.11 -2.58
CA PHE A 131 9.51 19.38 -1.33
C PHE A 131 10.85 18.61 -1.23
N SER A 132 11.81 19.22 -0.56
CA SER A 132 13.07 18.61 -0.14
C SER A 132 12.95 17.97 1.25
N GLU A 133 13.74 16.94 1.53
CA GLU A 133 13.77 16.31 2.86
C GLU A 133 14.01 17.35 3.99
N GLU A 134 14.81 18.39 3.71
CA GLU A 134 15.06 19.49 4.64
C GLU A 134 13.81 20.33 4.92
N GLU A 135 12.98 20.63 3.92
CA GLU A 135 11.71 21.34 4.11
C GLU A 135 10.72 20.52 4.94
N ALA A 136 10.59 19.21 4.66
CA ALA A 136 9.75 18.34 5.47
C ALA A 136 10.21 18.28 6.92
N ASN A 137 11.51 18.08 7.15
CA ASN A 137 12.08 18.06 8.49
C ASN A 137 11.86 19.41 9.20
N THR A 138 11.97 20.54 8.51
CA THR A 138 11.72 21.87 9.07
C THR A 138 10.26 22.01 9.55
N ILE A 139 9.29 21.59 8.75
CA ILE A 139 7.86 21.62 9.12
C ILE A 139 7.62 20.70 10.34
N ILE A 140 8.16 19.48 10.29
CA ILE A 140 8.03 18.50 11.39
C ILE A 140 8.62 19.07 12.69
N GLU A 141 9.83 19.63 12.66
CA GLU A 141 10.49 20.18 13.83
C GLU A 141 9.72 21.36 14.44
N LYS A 142 9.22 22.27 13.58
CA LYS A 142 8.38 23.40 14.00
C LYS A 142 7.14 22.89 14.76
N LEU A 143 6.40 21.96 14.17
CA LEU A 143 5.18 21.40 14.76
C LEU A 143 5.48 20.57 16.02
N THR A 144 6.58 19.82 16.03
CA THR A 144 7.06 19.07 17.20
C THR A 144 7.32 20.01 18.37
N LYS A 145 8.00 21.14 18.12
CA LYS A 145 8.31 22.14 19.14
C LYS A 145 7.04 22.78 19.70
N GLU A 146 6.08 23.13 18.85
CA GLU A 146 4.77 23.68 19.26
C GLU A 146 3.99 22.70 20.16
N LYS A 147 4.15 21.39 19.94
CA LYS A 147 3.44 20.34 20.67
C LYS A 147 4.28 19.63 21.73
N GLY A 148 5.51 20.07 21.96
CA GLY A 148 6.53 19.33 22.72
C GLY A 148 6.07 18.89 24.11
N GLN A 149 5.40 19.76 24.87
CA GLN A 149 4.88 19.39 26.20
C GLN A 149 3.83 18.27 26.14
N LYS A 150 2.96 18.26 25.12
CA LYS A 150 1.96 17.19 24.93
C LYS A 150 2.65 15.88 24.55
N LEU A 151 3.65 15.94 23.67
CA LEU A 151 4.42 14.78 23.24
C LEU A 151 5.22 14.14 24.38
N ILE A 152 5.89 14.96 25.21
CA ILE A 152 6.60 14.50 26.42
C ILE A 152 5.64 13.78 27.38
N LYS A 153 4.43 14.32 27.58
CA LYS A 153 3.42 13.67 28.43
C LYS A 153 2.95 12.32 27.89
N LEU A 154 2.88 12.17 26.57
CA LEU A 154 2.33 10.97 25.90
C LEU A 154 3.37 9.84 25.78
N TYR A 155 4.61 10.16 25.43
CA TYR A 155 5.65 9.16 25.17
C TYR A 155 6.76 9.12 26.23
N GLY A 156 6.72 10.02 27.22
CA GLY A 156 7.69 10.08 28.29
C GLY A 156 9.05 10.67 27.86
N PRO A 157 10.13 10.40 28.62
CA PRO A 157 11.43 11.02 28.41
C PRO A 157 12.10 10.65 27.07
N ASN A 158 11.75 9.49 26.50
CA ASN A 158 12.26 9.02 25.21
C ASN A 158 11.34 9.41 24.04
N PHE A 159 10.52 10.47 24.19
CA PHE A 159 9.47 10.77 23.23
C PHE A 159 9.96 10.89 21.79
N LYS A 160 11.15 11.44 21.57
CA LYS A 160 11.66 11.74 20.21
C LYS A 160 11.67 10.54 19.28
N GLU A 161 12.10 9.37 19.75
CA GLU A 161 12.23 8.18 18.90
C GLU A 161 10.86 7.55 18.59
N ASN A 162 10.07 7.29 19.62
CA ASN A 162 8.72 6.69 19.47
C ASN A 162 7.79 7.60 18.66
N TYR A 163 7.83 8.91 18.93
CA TYR A 163 7.10 9.92 18.18
C TYR A 163 7.50 9.93 16.70
N LYS A 164 8.81 9.96 16.42
CA LYS A 164 9.30 10.05 15.04
C LYS A 164 8.93 8.80 14.25
N ASN A 165 9.02 7.61 14.85
CA ASN A 165 8.62 6.37 14.21
C ASN A 165 7.12 6.36 13.89
N GLU A 166 6.26 6.73 14.85
CA GLU A 166 4.81 6.78 14.62
C GLU A 166 4.43 7.86 13.60
N LEU A 167 5.06 9.04 13.65
CA LEU A 167 4.83 10.11 12.68
C LEU A 167 5.28 9.71 11.28
N ASN A 168 6.47 9.12 11.13
CA ASN A 168 6.97 8.68 9.82
C ASN A 168 6.03 7.65 9.19
N LEU A 169 5.54 6.69 10.00
CA LEU A 169 4.57 5.71 9.55
C LEU A 169 3.25 6.38 9.13
N PHE A 170 2.76 7.33 9.93
CA PHE A 170 1.56 8.11 9.59
C PHE A 170 1.75 8.86 8.26
N LEU A 171 2.86 9.57 8.10
CA LEU A 171 3.14 10.36 6.89
C LEU A 171 3.24 9.45 5.67
N PHE A 172 4.02 8.37 5.74
CA PHE A 172 4.17 7.45 4.62
C PHE A 172 2.82 6.92 4.08
N TYR A 173 1.90 6.53 4.96
CA TYR A 173 0.61 5.97 4.54
C TYR A 173 -0.46 7.02 4.22
N ASN A 174 -0.47 8.16 4.91
CA ASN A 174 -1.55 9.16 4.77
C ASN A 174 -1.17 10.37 3.89
N CYS A 175 0.09 10.48 3.49
CA CYS A 175 0.66 11.68 2.87
C CYS A 175 1.29 11.32 1.52
N GLU A 176 0.49 11.37 0.46
CA GLU A 176 0.92 10.97 -0.89
C GLU A 176 2.19 11.72 -1.32
N VAL A 177 2.19 13.05 -1.14
CA VAL A 177 3.33 13.91 -1.46
C VAL A 177 4.60 13.43 -0.75
N TYR A 178 4.53 13.20 0.57
CA TYR A 178 5.66 12.75 1.38
C TYR A 178 6.21 11.41 0.87
N ARG A 179 5.33 10.42 0.69
CA ARG A 179 5.68 9.07 0.24
C ARG A 179 6.38 9.07 -1.13
N LEU A 180 5.88 9.86 -2.08
CA LEU A 180 6.43 9.90 -3.45
C LEU A 180 7.84 10.50 -3.50
N ASN A 181 8.24 11.30 -2.51
CA ASN A 181 9.58 11.89 -2.46
C ASN A 181 10.55 11.14 -1.54
N THR A 182 10.07 10.30 -0.62
CA THR A 182 10.95 9.42 0.18
C THR A 182 11.39 8.14 -0.54
N ASN A 183 10.71 7.76 -1.63
CA ASN A 183 11.01 6.58 -2.43
C ASN A 183 11.78 6.89 -3.73
N LYS A 184 12.24 8.14 -3.91
CA LYS A 184 13.14 8.56 -5.02
C LYS A 184 14.59 8.38 -4.62
#